data_AF-A0A423ES37-F1
#
_entry.id   AF-A0A423ES37-F1
#
_cell.length_a   1.000
_cell.length_b   1.000
_cell.length_c   1.000
_cell.angle_alpha   90.00
_cell.angle_beta   90.00
_cell.angle_gamma   90.00
#
_symmetry.space_group_name_H-M   'P 1'
#
loop_
_entity.id
_entity.type
_entity.pdbx_description
1 polymer ?
#
loop_
_entity_poly.entity_id
_entity_poly.type
_entity_poly.pdbx_seq_one_letter_code
_entity_poly.pdbx_strand_id
1 'polypeptide(L)'
;MKVTALTLLILHINSLIDSGKYNDITISEVHTAIENKGLLRFIKKRCGSDIDLSIHLESTAYGDFESFYEERINQIYGGYAGDERRKWGIENLGLCLVIAWTNEIIQLGEGLELSNR
;
A
#
# COMPACT_ATOMS: atom_id res chain seq x y z
N MET A 1 -0.15 4.99 14.66
CA MET A 1 -0.74 5.18 13.31
C MET A 1 -2.21 4.79 13.31
N LYS A 2 -3.12 5.63 12.83
CA LYS A 2 -4.55 5.29 12.79
C LYS A 2 -4.82 4.19 11.75
N VAL A 3 -5.50 3.12 12.15
CA VAL A 3 -5.94 2.06 11.22
C VAL A 3 -6.76 2.63 10.05
N THR A 4 -7.53 3.68 10.30
CA THR A 4 -8.35 4.35 9.27
C THR A 4 -7.53 4.90 8.10
N ALA A 5 -6.26 5.24 8.32
CA ALA A 5 -5.37 5.71 7.26
C ALA A 5 -5.04 4.60 6.25
N LEU A 6 -4.75 3.40 6.77
CA LEU A 6 -4.46 2.20 5.97
C LEU A 6 -5.71 1.69 5.25
N THR A 7 -6.86 1.66 5.94
CA THR A 7 -8.12 1.25 5.31
C THR A 7 -8.54 2.24 4.22
N LEU A 8 -8.31 3.55 4.42
CA LEU A 8 -8.57 4.55 3.37
C LEU A 8 -7.65 4.36 2.16
N LEU A 9 -6.37 4.04 2.38
CA LEU A 9 -5.45 3.70 1.29
C LEU A 9 -5.97 2.48 0.50
N ILE A 10 -6.43 1.42 1.18
CA ILE A 10 -7.01 0.24 0.53
C ILE A 10 -8.21 0.63 -0.35
N LEU A 11 -9.10 1.51 0.14
CA LEU A 11 -10.24 1.98 -0.66
C LEU A 11 -9.80 2.71 -1.94
N HIS A 12 -8.77 3.56 -1.85
CA HIS A 12 -8.21 4.25 -3.01
C HIS A 12 -7.59 3.28 -4.02
N ILE A 13 -6.83 2.27 -3.56
CA ILE A 13 -6.24 1.27 -4.47
C ILE A 13 -7.33 0.37 -5.07
N ASN A 14 -8.37 0.02 -4.31
CA ASN A 14 -9.48 -0.80 -4.78
C ASN A 14 -10.20 -0.15 -5.97
N SER A 15 -10.42 1.17 -5.96
CA SER A 15 -11.00 1.87 -7.12
C SER A 15 -10.09 1.86 -8.35
N LEU A 16 -8.75 1.88 -8.17
CA LEU A 16 -7.83 1.74 -9.30
C LEU A 16 -7.92 0.36 -9.94
N ILE A 17 -8.03 -0.70 -9.13
CA ILE A 17 -8.21 -2.08 -9.60
C ILE A 17 -9.54 -2.21 -10.36
N ASP A 18 -10.63 -1.71 -9.78
CA ASP A 18 -11.97 -1.76 -10.40
C ASP A 18 -12.00 -1.09 -11.78
N SER A 19 -11.23 -0.01 -11.95
CA SER A 19 -11.13 0.68 -13.23
C SER A 19 -10.51 -0.16 -14.36
N GLY A 20 -9.70 -1.17 -14.03
CA GLY A 20 -8.91 -1.99 -14.96
C GLY A 20 -7.80 -1.24 -15.72
N LYS A 21 -7.70 0.08 -15.62
CA LYS A 21 -6.74 0.93 -16.37
C LYS A 21 -5.28 0.66 -16.01
N TYR A 22 -5.03 0.18 -14.80
CA TYR A 22 -3.70 0.04 -14.21
C TYR A 22 -3.32 -1.42 -13.93
N ASN A 23 -3.99 -2.36 -14.62
CA ASN A 23 -3.71 -3.79 -14.52
C ASN A 23 -2.32 -4.16 -15.06
N ASP A 24 -1.66 -3.24 -15.74
CA ASP A 24 -0.30 -3.38 -16.22
C ASP A 24 0.77 -3.06 -15.17
N ILE A 25 0.40 -2.51 -14.00
CA ILE A 25 1.32 -2.39 -12.86
C ILE A 25 1.67 -3.79 -12.37
N THR A 26 2.93 -4.16 -12.52
CA THR A 26 3.43 -5.49 -12.19
C THR A 26 3.82 -5.63 -10.72
N ILE A 27 3.88 -6.88 -10.24
CA ILE A 27 4.46 -7.20 -8.92
C ILE A 27 5.92 -6.71 -8.83
N SER A 28 6.68 -6.88 -9.91
CA SER A 28 8.09 -6.43 -9.98
C SER A 28 8.23 -4.92 -9.77
N GLU A 29 7.36 -4.11 -10.38
CA GLU A 29 7.38 -2.66 -10.19
C GLU A 29 7.05 -2.27 -8.74
N VAL A 30 6.11 -2.98 -8.12
CA VAL A 30 5.78 -2.78 -6.69
C VAL A 30 7.00 -3.11 -5.81
N HIS A 31 7.70 -4.21 -6.07
CA HIS A 31 8.93 -4.54 -5.35
C HIS A 31 9.99 -3.44 -5.50
N THR A 32 10.28 -3.03 -6.74
CA THR A 32 11.23 -1.94 -7.00
C THR A 32 10.83 -0.65 -6.31
N ALA A 33 9.53 -0.33 -6.23
CA ALA A 33 9.07 0.87 -5.56
C ALA A 33 9.22 0.80 -4.02
N ILE A 34 9.04 -0.38 -3.42
CA ILE A 34 9.27 -0.63 -1.99
C ILE A 34 10.77 -0.54 -1.66
N GLU A 35 11.62 -1.16 -2.47
CA GLU A 35 13.09 -1.11 -2.32
C GLU A 35 13.62 0.32 -2.37
N ASN A 36 13.02 1.15 -3.23
CA ASN A 36 13.35 2.57 -3.36
C ASN A 36 12.69 3.46 -2.29
N LYS A 37 11.96 2.89 -1.32
CA LYS A 37 11.23 3.60 -0.26
C LYS A 37 10.29 4.69 -0.79
N GLY A 38 9.51 4.37 -1.81
CA GLY A 38 8.63 5.33 -2.46
C GLY A 38 7.44 4.69 -3.14
N LEU A 39 6.84 3.67 -2.52
CA LEU A 39 5.72 2.92 -3.10
C LEU A 39 4.53 3.83 -3.41
N LEU A 40 4.11 4.66 -2.45
CA LEU A 40 2.96 5.53 -2.63
C LEU A 40 3.23 6.68 -3.61
N ARG A 41 4.47 7.18 -3.65
CA ARG A 41 4.89 8.16 -4.66
C ARG A 41 4.91 7.56 -6.06
N PHE A 42 5.36 6.32 -6.20
CA PHE A 42 5.27 5.56 -7.45
C PHE A 42 3.81 5.43 -7.92
N ILE A 43 2.90 5.00 -7.05
CA ILE A 43 1.48 4.85 -7.38
C ILE A 43 0.86 6.20 -7.77
N LYS A 44 1.11 7.27 -6.99
CA LYS A 44 0.63 8.64 -7.31
C LYS A 44 1.14 9.09 -8.68
N LYS A 45 2.42 8.89 -8.98
CA LYS A 45 3.01 9.24 -10.28
C LYS A 45 2.41 8.42 -11.42
N ARG A 46 2.18 7.12 -11.20
CA ARG A 46 1.72 6.19 -12.22
C ARG A 46 0.24 6.35 -12.55
N CYS A 47 -0.58 6.70 -11.55
CA CYS A 47 -2.03 6.82 -11.68
C CYS A 47 -2.50 8.27 -11.86
N GLY A 48 -1.65 9.25 -11.57
CA GLY A 48 -1.93 10.66 -11.81
C GLY A 48 -3.18 11.12 -11.05
N SER A 49 -4.13 11.73 -11.77
CA SER A 49 -5.37 12.25 -11.21
C SER A 49 -6.40 11.18 -10.81
N ASP A 50 -6.19 9.91 -11.18
CA ASP A 50 -7.13 8.83 -10.87
C ASP A 50 -7.00 8.35 -9.41
N ILE A 51 -6.05 8.89 -8.64
CA ILE A 51 -5.91 8.65 -7.19
C ILE A 51 -5.54 9.93 -6.43
N ASP A 52 -6.19 10.16 -5.30
CA ASP A 52 -5.81 11.22 -4.36
C ASP A 52 -5.14 10.63 -3.11
N LEU A 53 -3.81 10.81 -3.03
CA LEU A 53 -3.00 10.45 -1.85
C LEU A 53 -2.56 11.66 -1.04
N SER A 54 -3.15 12.85 -1.24
CA SER A 54 -2.77 14.07 -0.50
C SER A 54 -2.93 13.90 1.02
N ILE A 55 -4.00 13.23 1.47
CA ILE A 55 -4.21 12.95 2.89
C ILE A 55 -3.14 12.03 3.51
N HIS A 56 -2.46 11.23 2.68
CA HIS A 56 -1.40 10.30 3.11
C HIS A 56 0.00 10.91 3.00
N LEU A 57 0.25 11.73 1.97
CA LEU A 57 1.60 12.20 1.60
C LEU A 57 1.87 13.67 1.95
N GLU A 58 0.82 14.47 2.13
CA GLU A 58 0.94 15.93 2.26
C GLU A 58 0.23 16.48 3.51
N SER A 59 -0.65 15.69 4.12
CA SER A 59 -1.39 16.06 5.32
C SER A 59 -0.74 15.53 6.60
N THR A 60 -1.00 16.21 7.72
CA THR A 60 -0.63 15.75 9.07
C THR A 60 -1.75 15.01 9.79
N ALA A 61 -2.90 14.77 9.13
CA ALA A 61 -4.08 14.12 9.73
C ALA A 61 -3.79 12.73 10.34
N TYR A 62 -2.77 12.06 9.80
CA TYR A 62 -2.29 10.74 10.23
C TYR A 62 -0.86 10.76 10.77
N GLY A 63 -0.34 11.93 11.15
CA GLY A 63 1.08 12.10 11.50
C GLY A 63 1.98 11.88 10.29
N ASP A 64 3.15 11.27 10.51
CA ASP A 64 4.07 10.90 9.43
C ASP A 64 3.68 9.55 8.82
N PHE A 65 2.63 9.55 7.99
CA PHE A 65 2.09 8.32 7.40
C PHE A 65 3.06 7.68 6.40
N GLU A 66 3.74 8.49 5.58
CA GLU A 66 4.64 7.98 4.57
C GLU A 66 5.80 7.19 5.21
N SER A 67 6.49 7.77 6.19
CA SER A 67 7.59 7.06 6.86
C SER A 67 7.13 5.78 7.54
N PHE A 68 5.98 5.83 8.24
CA PHE A 68 5.40 4.64 8.88
C PHE A 68 5.09 3.56 7.84
N TYR A 69 4.40 3.91 6.76
CA TYR A 69 3.99 2.95 5.74
C TYR A 69 5.19 2.34 5.03
N GLU A 70 6.19 3.15 4.67
CA GLU A 70 7.43 2.69 4.02
C GLU A 70 8.24 1.75 4.92
N GLU A 71 8.30 2.00 6.24
CA GLU A 71 8.95 1.09 7.19
C GLU A 71 8.22 -0.26 7.24
N ARG A 72 6.90 -0.24 7.42
CA ARG A 72 6.09 -1.45 7.61
C ARG A 72 6.03 -2.28 6.33
N ILE A 73 5.85 -1.65 5.17
CA ILE A 73 5.81 -2.38 3.90
C ILE A 73 7.17 -2.99 3.55
N ASN A 74 8.29 -2.34 3.90
CA ASN A 74 9.62 -2.92 3.75
C ASN A 74 9.84 -4.15 4.66
N GLN A 75 9.28 -4.16 5.87
CA GLN A 75 9.33 -5.33 6.75
C GLN A 75 8.56 -6.52 6.15
N ILE A 76 7.37 -6.28 5.62
CA ILE A 76 6.59 -7.32 4.89
C ILE A 76 7.37 -7.81 3.68
N TYR A 77 7.92 -6.91 2.86
CA TYR A 77 8.74 -7.23 1.71
C TYR A 77 9.93 -8.13 2.08
N GLY A 78 10.72 -7.73 3.09
CA GLY A 78 11.88 -8.50 3.53
C GLY A 78 11.54 -9.90 4.09
N GLY A 79 10.32 -10.09 4.59
CA GLY A 79 9.86 -11.38 5.10
C GLY A 79 9.21 -12.29 4.04
N TYR A 80 8.66 -11.73 2.97
CA TYR A 80 7.72 -12.44 2.11
C TYR A 80 7.84 -12.21 0.61
N ALA A 81 8.80 -11.41 0.15
CA ALA A 81 9.09 -11.29 -1.28
C ALA A 81 9.40 -12.67 -1.90
N GLY A 82 8.72 -13.00 -2.99
CA GLY A 82 8.76 -14.31 -3.66
C GLY A 82 7.73 -15.32 -3.17
N ASP A 83 7.00 -15.03 -2.08
CA ASP A 83 5.98 -15.88 -1.49
C ASP A 83 4.54 -15.36 -1.74
N GLU A 84 4.36 -14.33 -2.57
CA GLU A 84 3.11 -13.59 -2.78
C GLU A 84 1.96 -14.54 -3.16
N ARG A 85 2.24 -15.43 -4.10
CA ARG A 85 1.35 -16.48 -4.56
C ARG A 85 0.92 -17.40 -3.42
N ARG A 86 1.89 -17.91 -2.68
CA ARG A 86 1.67 -18.95 -1.66
C ARG A 86 0.90 -18.41 -0.46
N LYS A 87 1.16 -17.16 -0.09
CA LYS A 87 0.62 -16.51 1.12
C LYS A 87 -0.70 -15.79 0.87
N TRP A 88 -0.85 -15.10 -0.26
CA TRP A 88 -2.02 -14.25 -0.55
C TRP A 88 -2.70 -14.58 -1.89
N GLY A 89 -2.22 -15.57 -2.65
CA GLY A 89 -2.81 -15.92 -3.95
C GLY A 89 -2.62 -14.84 -5.02
N ILE A 90 -1.69 -13.90 -4.82
CA ILE A 90 -1.44 -12.79 -5.74
C ILE A 90 -0.32 -13.15 -6.70
N GLU A 91 -0.65 -13.19 -7.99
CA GLU A 91 0.29 -13.59 -9.06
C GLU A 91 0.33 -12.61 -10.25
N ASN A 92 -0.70 -11.77 -10.40
CA ASN A 92 -0.93 -11.04 -11.65
C ASN A 92 -0.81 -9.52 -11.50
N LEU A 93 -1.55 -8.93 -10.57
CA LEU A 93 -1.72 -7.47 -10.47
C LEU A 93 -0.93 -6.92 -9.29
N GLY A 94 0.01 -6.00 -9.55
CA GLY A 94 0.80 -5.35 -8.52
C GLY A 94 -0.08 -4.58 -7.52
N LEU A 95 -1.16 -3.93 -7.99
CA LEU A 95 -2.09 -3.24 -7.10
C LEU A 95 -2.81 -4.19 -6.12
N CYS A 96 -3.09 -5.44 -6.52
CA CYS A 96 -3.61 -6.43 -5.58
C CYS A 96 -2.59 -6.79 -4.49
N LEU A 97 -1.30 -6.81 -4.83
CA LEU A 97 -0.24 -7.03 -3.85
C LEU A 97 -0.17 -5.90 -2.83
N VAL A 98 -0.31 -4.65 -3.29
CA VAL A 98 -0.35 -3.47 -2.41
C VAL A 98 -1.50 -3.58 -1.40
N ILE A 99 -2.71 -3.99 -1.84
CA ILE A 99 -3.82 -4.24 -0.92
C ILE A 99 -3.50 -5.37 0.05
N ALA A 100 -3.01 -6.51 -0.44
CA ALA A 100 -2.72 -7.69 0.39
C ALA A 100 -1.73 -7.35 1.50
N TRP A 101 -0.64 -6.66 1.17
CA TRP A 101 0.37 -6.28 2.15
C TRP A 101 -0.05 -5.11 3.04
N THR A 102 -0.89 -4.19 2.56
CA THR A 102 -1.50 -3.18 3.44
C THR A 102 -2.42 -3.84 4.48
N ASN A 103 -3.18 -4.86 4.09
CA ASN A 103 -3.96 -5.67 5.02
C ASN A 103 -3.08 -6.44 6.01
N GLU A 104 -1.93 -6.97 5.57
CA GLU A 104 -0.98 -7.63 6.47
C GLU A 104 -0.43 -6.66 7.53
N ILE A 105 -0.13 -5.41 7.17
CA ILE A 105 0.24 -4.36 8.14
C ILE A 105 -0.86 -4.18 9.19
N ILE A 106 -2.13 -4.13 8.77
CA ILE A 106 -3.28 -4.05 9.68
C ILE A 106 -3.35 -5.28 10.59
N GLN A 107 -3.16 -6.47 10.02
CA GLN A 107 -3.26 -7.74 10.74
C GLN A 107 -2.17 -7.90 11.80
N LEU A 108 -0.93 -7.48 11.52
CA LEU A 108 0.15 -7.48 12.51
C LEU A 108 -0.10 -6.50 13.66
N GLY A 109 -0.81 -5.40 13.40
CA GLY A 109 -1.24 -4.44 14.43
C GLY A 109 -0.13 -3.58 15.02
N GLU A 110 1.13 -3.79 14.63
CA GLU A 110 2.28 -3.10 15.20
C GLU A 110 2.25 -1.59 14.94
N GLY A 111 2.29 -0.79 16.02
CA GLY A 111 2.24 0.67 15.94
C GLY A 111 0.88 1.24 15.51
N LEU A 112 -0.19 0.43 15.52
CA LEU A 112 -1.53 0.87 15.16
C LEU A 112 -2.34 1.35 16.37
N GLU A 113 -3.13 2.39 16.13
CA GLU A 113 -4.11 2.94 17.04
C GLU A 113 -5.50 2.65 16.48
N LEU A 114 -6.33 1.98 17.28
CA LEU A 114 -7.73 1.79 16.96
C LEU A 114 -8.46 3.14 17.05
N SER A 115 -9.41 3.35 16.15
CA SER A 115 -10.29 4.51 16.25
C SER A 115 -11.17 4.33 17.49
N ASN A 116 -11.00 5.21 18.47
CA ASN A 116 -11.97 5.38 19.56
C ASN A 116 -13.21 6.05 18.94
N ARG A 117 -14.08 5.26 18.32
CA ARG A 117 -15.45 5.70 18.04
C ARG A 117 -16.33 5.36 19.24
#